data_AF-A0A3L7UBP7-F1
#
_entry.id   AF-A0A3L7UBP7-F1
#
_cell.length_a   1.000
_cell.length_b   1.000
_cell.length_c   1.000
_cell.angle_alpha   90.00
_cell.angle_beta   90.00
_cell.angle_gamma   90.00
#
_symmetry.space_group_name_H-M   'P 1'
#
loop_
_entity.id
_entity.type
_entity.pdbx_description
1 polymer ?
#
loop_
_entity_poly.entity_id
_entity_poly.type
_entity_poly.pdbx_seq_one_letter_code
_entity_poly.pdbx_strand_id
1 'polypeptide(L)'
;MSDSLVELLDLYPTTARLCGLEVPARLQGQDISPILDDPKAKVYDTVFSVAGTSKGLMLRDDRWVFIQYGEDAKGGIELFNMQNDPRQFNNLVKSLDHISRVEEWKTKITEKLAAVRTHDLGK
;
A
#
# COMPACT_ATOMS: atom_id res chain seq x y z
N MET A 1 -17.69 -3.65 -11.84
CA MET A 1 -16.28 -3.17 -11.81
C MET A 1 -16.09 -2.54 -10.44
N SER A 2 -15.07 -2.95 -9.70
CA SER A 2 -14.71 -2.37 -8.40
C SER A 2 -13.45 -1.53 -8.55
N ASP A 3 -13.37 -0.40 -7.84
CA ASP A 3 -12.20 0.47 -7.77
C ASP A 3 -11.42 0.29 -6.45
N SER A 4 -11.79 -0.72 -5.65
CA SER A 4 -11.17 -0.98 -4.35
C SER A 4 -9.71 -1.41 -4.51
N LEU A 5 -8.86 -0.91 -3.60
CA LEU A 5 -7.46 -1.28 -3.55
C LEU A 5 -7.31 -2.72 -3.07
N VAL A 6 -6.45 -3.48 -3.75
CA VAL A 6 -6.10 -4.87 -3.42
C VAL A 6 -4.60 -5.08 -3.61
N GLU A 7 -4.04 -6.05 -2.89
CA GLU A 7 -2.64 -6.47 -2.98
C GLU A 7 -2.54 -7.91 -3.51
N LEU A 8 -1.40 -8.27 -4.10
CA LEU A 8 -1.18 -9.66 -4.54
C LEU A 8 -1.21 -10.66 -3.36
N LEU A 9 -0.86 -10.19 -2.16
CA LEU A 9 -0.85 -10.99 -0.94
C LEU A 9 -2.25 -11.44 -0.50
N ASP A 10 -3.31 -10.80 -1.01
CA ASP A 10 -4.71 -11.11 -0.69
C ASP A 10 -5.18 -12.41 -1.33
N LEU A 11 -4.47 -12.91 -2.34
CA LEU A 11 -4.86 -14.10 -3.09
C LEU A 11 -5.00 -15.32 -2.17
N TYR A 12 -4.01 -15.56 -1.32
CA TYR A 12 -4.03 -16.72 -0.42
C TYR A 12 -5.14 -16.66 0.64
N PRO A 13 -5.27 -15.60 1.49
CA PRO A 13 -6.34 -15.54 2.48
C PRO A 13 -7.74 -15.58 1.85
N THR A 14 -7.93 -14.95 0.69
CA THR A 14 -9.21 -14.97 -0.04
C THR A 14 -9.56 -16.36 -0.55
N THR A 15 -8.63 -17.04 -1.22
CA THR A 15 -8.90 -18.39 -1.74
C THR A 15 -9.08 -19.41 -0.62
N ALA A 16 -8.30 -19.30 0.46
CA ALA A 16 -8.50 -20.12 1.66
C ALA A 16 -9.91 -19.93 2.24
N ARG A 17 -10.37 -18.68 2.40
CA ARG A 17 -11.72 -18.36 2.87
C ARG A 17 -12.80 -18.96 1.97
N LEU A 18 -12.69 -18.75 0.66
CA LEU A 18 -13.67 -19.24 -0.32
C LEU A 18 -13.76 -20.77 -0.36
N CYS A 19 -12.67 -21.46 -0.06
CA CYS A 19 -12.62 -22.92 0.08
C CYS A 19 -13.06 -23.43 1.47
N GLY A 20 -13.44 -22.55 2.39
CA GLY A 20 -13.83 -22.92 3.76
C GLY A 20 -12.65 -23.37 4.64
N LEU A 21 -11.42 -22.98 4.30
CA LEU A 21 -10.22 -23.27 5.06
C LEU A 21 -9.98 -22.20 6.13
N GLU A 22 -9.22 -22.57 7.17
CA GLU A 22 -8.75 -21.62 8.17
C GLU A 22 -7.72 -20.64 7.56
N VAL A 23 -7.93 -19.35 7.78
CA VAL A 23 -7.01 -18.29 7.33
C VAL A 23 -6.06 -17.95 8.49
N PRO A 24 -4.74 -18.19 8.36
CA PRO A 24 -3.79 -17.88 9.43
C PRO A 24 -3.76 -16.38 9.77
N ALA A 25 -3.87 -16.04 11.05
CA ALA A 25 -3.89 -14.64 11.51
C ALA A 25 -2.59 -13.85 11.23
N ARG A 26 -1.48 -14.53 10.94
CA ARG A 26 -0.17 -13.91 10.66
C ARG A 26 0.00 -13.40 9.23
N LEU A 27 -0.96 -13.66 8.34
CA LEU A 27 -0.86 -13.23 6.95
C LEU A 27 -0.94 -11.71 6.86
N GLN A 28 -0.13 -11.12 5.97
CA GLN A 28 -0.16 -9.68 5.72
C GLN A 28 -1.28 -9.27 4.75
N GLY A 29 -1.63 -10.16 3.82
CA GLY A 29 -2.78 -9.99 2.93
C GLY A 29 -4.10 -10.20 3.67
N GLN A 30 -5.17 -9.67 3.11
CA GLN A 30 -6.52 -9.72 3.67
C GLN A 30 -7.47 -10.51 2.77
N ASP A 31 -8.56 -10.98 3.35
CA ASP A 31 -9.65 -11.59 2.58
C ASP A 31 -10.43 -10.50 1.83
N ILE A 32 -10.35 -10.53 0.50
CA ILE A 32 -11.04 -9.59 -0.39
C ILE A 32 -12.33 -10.17 -0.98
N SER A 33 -12.78 -11.35 -0.52
CA SER A 33 -14.06 -11.93 -0.96
C SER A 33 -15.28 -11.01 -0.78
N PRO A 34 -15.36 -10.10 0.22
CA PRO A 34 -16.47 -9.14 0.30
C PRO A 34 -16.60 -8.23 -0.94
N ILE A 35 -15.50 -7.95 -1.64
CA ILE A 35 -15.50 -7.12 -2.86
C ILE A 35 -16.17 -7.85 -4.03
N LEU A 36 -16.14 -9.19 -4.02
CA LEU A 36 -16.77 -10.02 -5.05
C LEU A 36 -18.31 -9.95 -4.96
N ASP A 37 -18.84 -9.83 -3.74
CA ASP A 37 -20.27 -9.71 -3.46
C ASP A 37 -20.76 -8.25 -3.58
N ASP A 38 -19.99 -7.29 -3.04
CA ASP A 38 -20.26 -5.85 -3.15
C ASP A 38 -19.04 -5.10 -3.73
N PRO A 39 -19.11 -4.65 -4.99
CA PRO A 39 -18.04 -3.87 -5.62
C PRO A 39 -17.66 -2.56 -4.91
N LYS A 40 -18.49 -2.08 -3.97
CA LYS A 40 -18.24 -0.89 -3.15
C LYS A 40 -17.56 -1.20 -1.81
N ALA A 41 -17.44 -2.48 -1.43
CA ALA A 41 -16.76 -2.87 -0.21
C ALA A 41 -15.28 -2.43 -0.27
N LYS A 42 -14.76 -1.94 0.86
CA LYS A 42 -13.38 -1.51 1.02
C LYS A 42 -12.69 -2.37 2.07
N VAL A 43 -11.53 -2.92 1.72
CA VAL A 43 -10.67 -3.71 2.62
C VAL A 43 -9.47 -2.88 3.10
N TYR A 44 -9.00 -1.96 2.27
CA TYR A 44 -7.84 -1.12 2.55
C TYR A 44 -8.16 0.36 2.33
N ASP A 45 -7.63 1.21 3.20
CA ASP A 45 -7.48 2.65 2.93
C ASP A 45 -6.23 2.94 2.11
N THR A 46 -5.18 2.13 2.29
CA THR A 46 -3.90 2.24 1.59
C THR A 46 -3.32 0.86 1.27
N VAL A 47 -2.66 0.72 0.12
CA VAL A 47 -1.91 -0.49 -0.27
C VAL A 47 -0.43 -0.22 -0.38
N PHE A 48 0.37 -1.25 -0.09
CA PHE A 48 1.82 -1.18 0.03
C PHE A 48 2.51 -2.11 -0.97
N SER A 49 3.61 -1.64 -1.55
CA SER A 49 4.45 -2.45 -2.44
C SER A 49 5.94 -2.20 -2.20
N VAL A 50 6.74 -3.24 -2.37
CA VAL A 50 8.19 -3.20 -2.20
C VAL A 50 8.87 -3.64 -3.49
N ALA A 51 9.74 -2.79 -4.02
CA ALA A 51 10.63 -3.11 -5.13
C ALA A 51 12.04 -3.42 -4.59
N GLY A 52 12.34 -4.70 -4.42
CA GLY A 52 13.59 -5.16 -3.77
C GLY A 52 14.87 -4.63 -4.43
N THR A 53 14.94 -4.61 -5.76
CA THR A 53 16.15 -4.19 -6.50
C THR A 53 16.46 -2.70 -6.35
N SER A 54 15.44 -1.84 -6.39
CA SER A 54 15.59 -0.39 -6.24
C SER A 54 15.47 0.08 -4.78
N LYS A 55 15.15 -0.82 -3.85
CA LYS A 55 14.73 -0.50 -2.48
C LYS A 55 13.54 0.48 -2.44
N GLY A 56 12.69 0.44 -3.46
CA GLY A 56 11.50 1.27 -3.54
C GLY A 56 10.43 0.79 -2.58
N LEU A 57 9.87 1.71 -1.80
CA LEU A 57 8.74 1.49 -0.90
C LEU A 57 7.60 2.40 -1.38
N MET A 58 6.50 1.80 -1.84
CA MET A 58 5.35 2.54 -2.34
C MET A 58 4.16 2.36 -1.40
N LEU A 59 3.52 3.46 -1.04
CA LEU A 59 2.15 3.45 -0.56
C LEU A 59 1.24 4.10 -1.61
N ARG A 60 0.00 3.63 -1.69
CA ARG A 60 -1.03 4.23 -2.54
C ARG A 60 -2.38 4.24 -1.82
N ASP A 61 -3.11 5.33 -1.97
CA ASP A 61 -4.53 5.45 -1.65
C ASP A 61 -5.33 5.81 -2.93
N ASP A 62 -6.62 6.11 -2.79
CA ASP A 62 -7.48 6.49 -3.92
C ASP A 62 -6.98 7.75 -4.68
N ARG A 63 -6.19 8.61 -4.03
CA ARG A 63 -5.80 9.94 -4.54
C ARG A 63 -4.29 10.13 -4.69
N TRP A 64 -3.46 9.45 -3.91
CA TRP A 64 -2.04 9.72 -3.80
C TRP A 64 -1.22 8.45 -3.99
N VAL A 65 -0.08 8.60 -4.66
CA VAL A 65 0.99 7.62 -4.69
C VAL A 65 2.22 8.27 -4.10
N PHE A 66 2.78 7.63 -3.08
CA PHE A 66 4.04 8.04 -2.45
C PHE A 66 5.05 6.92 -2.64
N ILE A 67 6.24 7.29 -3.09
CA ILE A 67 7.36 6.36 -3.24
C ILE A 67 8.55 6.96 -2.48
N GLN A 68 9.21 6.16 -1.66
CA GLN A 68 10.54 6.49 -1.15
C GLN A 68 11.53 5.37 -1.46
N TYR A 69 12.79 5.74 -1.68
CA TYR A 69 13.86 4.79 -1.95
C TYR A 69 14.76 4.63 -0.73
N GLY A 70 14.73 3.43 -0.15
CA GLY A 70 15.30 3.12 1.16
C GLY A 70 14.37 3.52 2.31
N GLU A 71 14.47 2.82 3.43
CA GLU A 71 13.68 3.14 4.63
C GLU A 71 14.00 4.52 5.22
N ASP A 72 15.23 5.00 5.01
CA ASP A 72 15.67 6.34 5.42
C ASP A 72 15.41 7.42 4.36
N ALA A 73 14.75 7.05 3.25
CA ALA A 73 14.41 7.90 2.12
C ALA A 73 15.59 8.63 1.44
N LYS A 74 16.84 8.26 1.72
CA LYS A 74 18.03 8.92 1.14
C LYS A 74 18.16 8.73 -0.37
N GLY A 75 17.53 7.68 -0.93
CA GLY A 75 17.52 7.43 -2.37
C GLY A 75 16.55 8.34 -3.14
N GLY A 76 15.78 9.18 -2.45
CA GLY A 76 14.79 10.07 -3.04
C GLY A 76 13.36 9.74 -2.64
N ILE A 77 12.47 10.69 -2.92
CA ILE A 77 11.04 10.62 -2.63
C ILE A 77 10.27 11.15 -3.83
N GLU A 78 9.13 10.52 -4.11
CA GLU A 78 8.18 10.94 -5.13
C GLU A 78 6.77 10.98 -4.54
N LEU A 79 6.00 12.00 -4.93
CA LEU A 79 4.59 12.14 -4.58
C LEU A 79 3.79 12.52 -5.81
N PHE A 80 2.75 11.74 -6.12
CA PHE A 80 1.86 11.99 -7.26
C PHE A 80 0.41 12.07 -6.82
N ASN A 81 -0.36 12.95 -7.46
CA ASN A 81 -1.80 13.06 -7.27
C ASN A 81 -2.52 12.31 -8.40
N MET A 82 -3.12 11.16 -8.12
CA MET A 82 -3.78 10.29 -9.09
C MET A 82 -5.04 10.89 -9.72
N GLN A 83 -5.67 11.90 -9.09
CA GLN A 83 -6.84 12.57 -9.65
C GLN A 83 -6.45 13.60 -10.71
N ASN A 84 -5.38 14.36 -10.43
CA ASN A 84 -4.92 15.44 -11.32
C ASN A 84 -3.85 14.96 -12.32
N ASP A 85 -3.14 13.89 -11.98
CA ASP A 85 -2.03 13.32 -12.73
C ASP A 85 -2.06 11.78 -12.66
N PRO A 86 -3.06 11.14 -13.30
CA PRO A 86 -3.21 9.69 -13.28
C PRO A 86 -2.05 8.93 -13.94
N ARG A 87 -1.22 9.64 -14.73
CA ARG A 87 -0.04 9.08 -15.40
C ARG A 87 1.26 9.27 -14.62
N GLN A 88 1.21 9.96 -13.47
CA GLN A 88 2.36 10.17 -12.57
C GLN A 88 3.56 10.86 -13.25
N PHE A 89 3.30 11.92 -14.00
CA PHE A 89 4.36 12.68 -14.68
C PHE A 89 4.92 13.84 -13.85
N ASN A 90 4.15 14.32 -12.87
CA ASN A 90 4.47 15.51 -12.10
C ASN A 90 4.77 15.13 -10.65
N ASN A 91 6.05 14.96 -10.32
CA ASN A 91 6.47 14.73 -8.95
C ASN A 91 6.28 16.00 -8.10
N LEU A 92 5.40 15.93 -7.10
CA LEU A 92 4.99 17.03 -6.24
C LEU A 92 5.85 17.20 -4.98
N VAL A 93 6.89 16.38 -4.78
CA VAL A 93 7.68 16.39 -3.54
C VAL A 93 8.33 17.74 -3.21
N LYS A 94 8.63 18.56 -4.23
CA LYS A 94 9.22 19.91 -4.06
C LYS A 94 8.17 21.04 -3.99
N SER A 95 6.89 20.73 -4.13
CA SER A 95 5.82 21.71 -4.02
C SER A 95 5.60 22.09 -2.56
N LEU A 96 5.68 23.39 -2.26
CA LEU A 96 5.46 23.90 -0.91
C LEU A 96 4.08 23.52 -0.35
N ASP A 97 3.07 23.45 -1.22
CA ASP A 97 1.68 23.09 -0.85
C ASP A 97 1.53 21.65 -0.38
N HIS A 98 2.52 20.79 -0.67
CA HIS A 98 2.44 19.34 -0.42
C HIS A 98 3.41 18.85 0.65
N ILE A 99 4.15 19.74 1.33
CA ILE A 99 5.13 19.36 2.37
C ILE A 99 4.45 18.55 3.48
N SER A 100 3.30 18.99 3.98
CA SER A 100 2.57 18.29 5.03
C SER A 100 2.14 16.88 4.59
N ARG A 101 1.75 16.73 3.32
CA ARG A 101 1.38 15.44 2.72
C ARG A 101 2.60 14.52 2.61
N VAL A 102 3.76 15.04 2.23
CA VAL A 102 5.01 14.25 2.20
C VAL A 102 5.36 13.72 3.59
N GLU A 103 5.30 14.56 4.62
CA GLU A 103 5.61 14.14 6.01
C GLU A 103 4.58 13.14 6.55
N GLU A 104 3.28 13.34 6.28
CA GLU A 104 2.24 12.36 6.62
C GLU A 104 2.57 10.97 6.06
N TRP A 105 3.01 10.89 4.80
CA TRP A 105 3.25 9.63 4.13
C TRP A 105 4.56 8.94 4.54
N LYS A 106 5.59 9.71 4.91
CA LYS A 106 6.78 9.16 5.58
C LYS A 106 6.42 8.46 6.88
N THR A 107 5.54 9.06 7.68
CA THR A 107 5.04 8.43 8.91
C THR A 107 4.28 7.15 8.60
N LYS A 108 3.38 7.16 7.61
CA LYS A 108 2.64 5.96 7.19
C LYS A 108 3.55 4.84 6.70
N ILE A 109 4.63 5.14 5.97
CA ILE A 109 5.64 4.13 5.58
C ILE A 109 6.28 3.52 6.83
N THR A 110 6.67 4.36 7.79
CA THR A 110 7.32 3.89 9.03
C THR A 110 6.39 2.96 9.82
N GLU A 111 5.12 3.35 9.97
CA GLU A 111 4.09 2.54 10.63
C GLU A 111 3.84 1.22 9.89
N LYS A 112 3.72 1.26 8.55
CA LYS A 112 3.52 0.06 7.74
C LYS A 112 4.71 -0.89 7.84
N LEU A 113 5.94 -0.40 7.82
CA LEU A 113 7.14 -1.23 7.99
C LEU A 113 7.21 -1.88 9.37
N ALA A 114 6.83 -1.14 10.43
CA ALA A 114 6.75 -1.70 11.77
C ALA A 114 5.70 -2.84 11.83
N ALA A 115 4.52 -2.63 11.23
CA ALA A 115 3.48 -3.64 11.14
C ALA A 115 3.92 -4.86 10.31
N VAL A 116 4.61 -4.68 9.18
CA VAL A 116 5.12 -5.80 8.35
C VAL A 116 6.04 -6.70 9.18
N ARG A 117 6.94 -6.11 9.98
CA ARG A 117 7.91 -6.85 10.81
C ARG A 117 7.28 -7.67 11.94
N THR A 118 6.12 -7.27 12.46
CA THR A 118 5.42 -8.08 13.47
C THR A 118 4.81 -9.35 12.89
N HIS A 119 4.65 -9.41 11.56
CA HIS A 119 4.13 -10.58 10.84
C HIS A 119 5.24 -11.46 10.25
N ASP A 120 6.49 -11.00 10.27
CA ASP A 120 7.61 -11.80 9.83
C ASP A 120 7.85 -12.97 10.80
N LEU A 121 8.29 -14.09 10.23
CA LEU A 121 8.72 -15.25 10.99
C LEU A 121 9.92 -14.81 11.85
N GLY A 122 9.65 -14.46 13.10
CA GLY A 122 10.69 -14.28 14.11
C GLY A 122 11.65 -15.45 13.98
N LYS A 123 12.94 -15.16 13.79
CA LYS A 123 13.97 -16.19 13.87
C LYS A 123 13.97 -16.80 15.27
#